data_AF-A0A829QIC1-F1
#
_entry.id   AF-A0A829QIC1-F1
#
_cell.length_a   1.000
_cell.length_b   1.000
_cell.length_c   1.000
_cell.angle_alpha   90.00
_cell.angle_beta   90.00
_cell.angle_gamma   90.00
#
_symmetry.space_group_name_H-M   'P 1'
#
loop_
_entity.id
_entity.type
_entity.pdbx_description
1 polymer ?
#
loop_
_entity_poly.entity_id
_entity_poly.type
_entity_poly.pdbx_seq_one_letter_code
_entity_poly.pdbx_strand_id
1 'polypeptide(L)'
;MTTIDQPRALHEAGASSVRGKSVGDREKTAQRLLRSAAERAYDGEVDIDWDAPPVPGLYWATPRRTSLYGTKLWDKLTQEQRIELTRHELGSILSFGIYVETGLSAMLWRQVVEQNGGATDHGRYALTEVSEEARHSTMFGRLVNKMGVEPYTYPKFATRVIRLLGLVPLGPSGLGGLLLVEEVLDRAQRETMMDETVQPHARQLMKIHVLEEARHITYAREELVRQIAERGAGIQRDSPRDLRPGGDRYLSGALQPEGLPCGGYPPVARIFRLPDIASLSRERDLGF
;
A
#
# COMPACT_ATOMS: atom_id res chain seq x y z
N MET A 1 -6.69 -43.38 33.87
CA MET A 1 -6.36 -43.66 32.46
C MET A 1 -7.63 -43.31 31.71
N THR A 2 -7.82 -42.05 31.31
CA THR A 2 -7.30 -41.48 30.05
C THR A 2 -7.15 -39.96 30.19
N THR A 3 -6.01 -39.45 29.73
CA THR A 3 -5.59 -38.04 29.78
C THR A 3 -6.35 -37.21 28.74
N ILE A 4 -6.82 -36.03 29.15
CA ILE A 4 -7.43 -35.02 28.26
C ILE A 4 -6.31 -34.37 27.44
N ASP A 5 -6.44 -34.46 26.13
CA ASP A 5 -5.54 -33.88 25.13
C ASP A 5 -5.68 -32.35 25.11
N GLN A 6 -4.59 -31.62 25.30
CA GLN A 6 -4.55 -30.16 25.16
C GLN A 6 -4.26 -29.80 23.70
N PRO A 7 -4.97 -28.85 23.07
CA PRO A 7 -4.64 -28.41 21.72
C PRO A 7 -3.33 -27.60 21.73
N ARG A 8 -2.31 -28.24 21.15
CA ARG A 8 -0.96 -27.71 20.92
C ARG A 8 -0.97 -26.71 19.76
N ALA A 9 -0.47 -25.50 20.04
CA ALA A 9 0.19 -24.54 19.14
C ALA A 9 -0.54 -24.10 17.85
N LEU A 10 -1.23 -22.94 17.93
CA LEU A 10 -1.69 -22.16 16.76
C LEU A 10 -1.27 -20.68 16.80
N HIS A 11 -0.20 -20.32 17.55
CA HIS A 11 0.22 -18.92 17.75
C HIS A 11 1.60 -18.53 17.17
N GLU A 12 2.23 -19.35 16.32
CA GLU A 12 3.57 -19.04 15.80
C GLU A 12 3.62 -18.56 14.33
N ALA A 13 2.51 -18.13 13.73
CA ALA A 13 2.51 -17.66 12.33
C ALA A 13 2.80 -16.16 12.15
N GLY A 14 3.11 -15.40 13.20
CA GLY A 14 3.18 -13.93 13.14
C GLY A 14 4.47 -13.27 13.66
N ALA A 15 5.40 -14.02 14.26
CA ALA A 15 6.66 -13.45 14.72
C ALA A 15 7.73 -13.60 13.64
N SER A 16 7.80 -12.65 12.70
CA SER A 16 8.95 -12.55 11.80
C SER A 16 10.19 -12.23 12.62
N SER A 17 10.90 -13.26 13.07
CA SER A 17 12.22 -13.10 13.66
C SER A 17 13.10 -12.41 12.62
N VAL A 18 13.58 -11.21 12.91
CA VAL A 18 14.72 -10.61 12.22
C VAL A 18 15.97 -11.37 12.66
N ARG A 19 16.00 -12.70 12.44
CA ARG A 19 17.26 -13.42 12.31
C ARG A 19 17.76 -13.03 10.94
N GLY A 20 18.90 -12.35 10.89
CA GLY A 20 19.49 -11.81 9.67
C GLY A 20 19.48 -12.83 8.55
N LYS A 21 18.46 -12.78 7.69
CA LYS A 21 18.55 -13.36 6.36
C LYS A 21 19.60 -12.52 5.67
N SER A 22 20.74 -13.13 5.36
CA SER A 22 21.63 -12.60 4.33
C SER A 22 20.76 -12.31 3.11
N VAL A 23 20.59 -11.03 2.81
CA VAL A 23 19.95 -10.62 1.56
C VAL A 23 20.87 -11.10 0.44
N GLY A 24 20.28 -11.65 -0.62
CA GLY A 24 21.03 -12.10 -1.78
C GLY A 24 21.75 -10.96 -2.50
N ASP A 25 22.62 -11.33 -3.43
CA ASP A 25 23.28 -10.39 -4.33
C ASP A 25 22.25 -9.47 -5.02
N ARG A 26 22.52 -8.17 -5.02
CA ARG A 26 21.58 -7.13 -5.47
C ARG A 26 21.21 -7.31 -6.95
N GLU A 27 22.17 -7.63 -7.80
CA GLU A 27 21.93 -7.84 -9.24
C GLU A 27 21.16 -9.14 -9.48
N LYS A 28 21.49 -10.24 -8.78
CA LYS A 28 20.72 -11.48 -8.89
C LYS A 28 19.26 -11.34 -8.46
N THR A 29 19.00 -10.56 -7.41
CA THR A 29 17.60 -10.23 -7.04
C THR A 29 16.93 -9.47 -8.16
N ALA A 30 17.55 -8.41 -8.67
CA ALA A 30 16.98 -7.60 -9.74
C ALA A 30 16.67 -8.42 -11.00
N GLN A 31 17.57 -9.33 -11.41
CA GLN A 31 17.34 -10.26 -12.53
C GLN A 31 16.11 -11.15 -12.33
N ARG A 32 15.91 -11.67 -11.11
CA ARG A 32 14.74 -12.49 -10.78
C ARG A 32 13.46 -11.66 -10.87
N LEU A 33 13.48 -10.44 -10.36
CA LEU A 33 12.31 -9.56 -10.36
C LEU A 33 11.98 -9.06 -11.77
N LEU A 34 12.98 -8.69 -12.58
CA LEU A 34 12.82 -8.34 -14.00
C LEU A 34 12.16 -9.48 -14.79
N ARG A 35 12.62 -10.72 -14.59
CA ARG A 35 12.00 -11.89 -15.20
C ARG A 35 10.54 -12.05 -14.76
N SER A 36 10.27 -11.92 -13.46
CA SER A 36 8.92 -12.04 -12.93
C SER A 36 7.99 -10.94 -13.45
N ALA A 37 8.48 -9.72 -13.65
CA ALA A 37 7.71 -8.62 -14.21
C ALA A 37 7.33 -8.92 -15.67
N ALA A 38 8.28 -9.43 -16.46
CA ALA A 38 8.02 -9.81 -17.85
C ALA A 38 7.04 -11.01 -17.98
N GLU A 39 7.15 -12.01 -17.11
CA GLU A 39 6.29 -13.20 -17.14
C GLU A 39 4.86 -12.94 -16.65
N ARG A 40 4.65 -11.91 -15.83
CA ARG A 40 3.37 -11.58 -15.19
C ARG A 40 3.01 -10.11 -15.38
N ALA A 41 3.17 -9.65 -16.61
CA ALA A 41 2.74 -8.32 -17.02
C ALA A 41 1.24 -8.33 -17.29
N TYR A 42 0.50 -7.48 -16.58
CA TYR A 42 -0.87 -7.14 -16.92
C TYR A 42 -0.89 -5.77 -17.60
N ASP A 43 -1.84 -5.56 -18.49
CA ASP A 43 -2.17 -4.24 -19.03
C ASP A 43 -3.56 -3.86 -18.53
N GLY A 44 -3.63 -2.96 -17.56
CA GLY A 44 -4.89 -2.50 -16.99
C GLY A 44 -5.88 -1.90 -17.99
N GLU A 45 -5.42 -1.43 -19.16
CA GLU A 45 -6.30 -0.97 -20.24
C GLU A 45 -7.02 -2.12 -20.95
N VAL A 46 -6.39 -3.30 -21.00
CA VAL A 46 -6.88 -4.48 -21.71
C VAL A 46 -7.53 -5.48 -20.76
N ASP A 47 -6.95 -5.67 -19.57
CA ASP A 47 -7.33 -6.70 -18.60
C ASP A 47 -8.50 -6.29 -17.70
N ILE A 48 -9.00 -5.05 -17.82
CA ILE A 48 -10.21 -4.56 -17.16
C ILE A 48 -11.21 -4.17 -18.24
N ASP A 49 -12.41 -4.75 -18.18
CA ASP A 49 -13.51 -4.39 -19.09
C ASP A 49 -14.07 -3.00 -18.72
N TRP A 50 -13.45 -1.96 -19.27
CA TRP A 50 -13.86 -0.57 -19.01
C TRP A 50 -15.15 -0.16 -19.73
N ASP A 51 -15.74 -1.01 -20.57
CA ASP A 51 -16.99 -0.71 -21.27
C ASP A 51 -18.21 -1.33 -20.56
N ALA A 52 -18.01 -2.39 -19.77
CA ALA A 52 -19.07 -3.01 -18.98
C ALA A 52 -19.74 -2.03 -18.00
N PRO A 53 -21.08 -1.95 -17.91
CA PRO A 53 -21.72 -1.10 -16.92
C PRO A 53 -21.42 -1.57 -15.49
N PRO A 54 -21.38 -0.67 -14.49
CA PRO A 54 -21.38 -1.08 -13.08
C PRO A 54 -22.60 -1.96 -12.78
N VAL A 55 -22.40 -2.99 -11.96
CA VAL A 55 -23.47 -3.93 -11.58
C VAL A 55 -24.33 -3.28 -10.48
N PRO A 56 -25.65 -3.12 -10.69
CA PRO A 56 -26.53 -2.54 -9.67
C PRO A 56 -26.49 -3.32 -8.35
N GLY A 57 -26.46 -2.59 -7.24
CA GLY A 57 -26.49 -3.19 -5.89
C GLY A 57 -25.14 -3.64 -5.34
N LEU A 58 -24.07 -3.71 -6.15
CA LEU A 58 -22.73 -4.04 -5.66
C LEU A 58 -22.00 -2.80 -5.10
N TYR A 59 -21.19 -3.03 -4.07
CA TYR A 59 -20.32 -2.02 -3.46
C TYR A 59 -19.11 -1.71 -4.34
N TRP A 60 -18.48 -0.57 -4.11
CA TRP A 60 -17.22 -0.23 -4.79
C TRP A 60 -15.97 -0.72 -4.05
N ALA A 61 -16.06 -0.86 -2.73
CA ALA A 61 -15.04 -1.43 -1.88
C ALA A 61 -15.67 -2.36 -0.84
N THR A 62 -14.86 -3.27 -0.30
CA THR A 62 -15.27 -4.21 0.76
C THR A 62 -15.90 -3.44 1.93
N PRO A 63 -17.19 -3.65 2.27
CA PRO A 63 -17.88 -2.90 3.32
C PRO A 63 -17.15 -2.89 4.65
N ARG A 64 -16.60 -4.05 5.07
CA ARG A 64 -15.85 -4.22 6.32
C ARG A 64 -14.61 -3.34 6.43
N ARG A 65 -14.11 -2.82 5.32
CA ARG A 65 -12.94 -1.94 5.29
C ARG A 65 -13.30 -0.46 5.30
N THR A 66 -14.57 -0.12 5.15
CA THR A 66 -15.03 1.28 5.17
C THR A 66 -14.99 1.90 6.56
N SER A 67 -14.83 3.22 6.62
CA SER A 67 -14.59 3.94 7.87
C SER A 67 -15.73 3.85 8.88
N LEU A 68 -16.98 3.71 8.40
CA LEU A 68 -18.16 3.67 9.25
C LEU A 68 -18.56 2.24 9.66
N TYR A 69 -18.02 1.21 9.03
CA TYR A 69 -18.45 -0.16 9.26
C TYR A 69 -18.36 -0.57 10.73
N GLY A 70 -19.40 -1.26 11.22
CA GLY A 70 -19.49 -1.70 12.63
C GLY A 70 -19.84 -0.59 13.64
N THR A 71 -20.09 0.64 13.18
CA THR A 71 -20.55 1.73 14.05
C THR A 71 -22.07 1.90 14.01
N LYS A 72 -22.64 2.56 15.03
CA LYS A 72 -24.06 2.95 15.04
C LYS A 72 -24.46 3.85 13.86
N LEU A 73 -23.49 4.52 13.21
CA LEU A 73 -23.76 5.32 12.02
C LEU A 73 -24.00 4.41 10.81
N TRP A 74 -23.20 3.37 10.64
CA TRP A 74 -23.39 2.37 9.58
C TRP A 74 -24.72 1.64 9.66
N ASP A 75 -25.16 1.32 10.88
CA ASP A 75 -26.44 0.64 11.10
C ASP A 75 -27.65 1.50 10.65
N LYS A 76 -27.48 2.82 10.60
CA LYS A 76 -28.50 3.76 10.13
C LYS A 76 -28.48 3.99 8.61
N LEU A 77 -27.42 3.58 7.92
CA LEU A 77 -27.32 3.77 6.47
C LEU A 77 -28.20 2.77 5.73
N THR A 78 -28.93 3.25 4.72
CA THR A 78 -29.60 2.38 3.74
C THR A 78 -28.56 1.65 2.88
N GLN A 79 -29.00 0.64 2.12
CA GLN A 79 -28.10 -0.08 1.22
C GLN A 79 -27.46 0.85 0.18
N GLU A 80 -28.24 1.78 -0.37
CA GLU A 80 -27.81 2.76 -1.36
C GLU A 80 -26.77 3.72 -0.75
N GLN A 81 -26.98 4.16 0.48
CA GLN A 81 -26.03 5.01 1.20
C GLN A 81 -24.72 4.29 1.52
N ARG A 82 -24.77 2.98 1.79
CA ARG A 82 -23.55 2.16 1.98
C ARG A 82 -22.77 2.00 0.67
N ILE A 83 -23.47 1.78 -0.45
CA ILE A 83 -22.85 1.76 -1.79
C ILE A 83 -22.21 3.12 -2.09
N GLU A 84 -22.92 4.21 -1.83
CA GLU A 84 -22.42 5.57 -2.04
C GLU A 84 -21.19 5.88 -1.15
N LEU A 85 -21.21 5.45 0.11
CA LEU A 85 -20.06 5.56 1.01
C LEU A 85 -18.84 4.82 0.44
N THR A 86 -19.02 3.56 0.03
CA THR A 86 -17.90 2.78 -0.53
C THR A 86 -17.37 3.41 -1.82
N ARG A 87 -18.23 4.02 -2.64
CA ARG A 87 -17.86 4.73 -3.87
C ARG A 87 -16.94 5.90 -3.58
N HIS A 88 -17.32 6.75 -2.63
CA HIS A 88 -16.55 7.93 -2.26
C HIS A 88 -15.27 7.59 -1.50
N GLU A 89 -15.31 6.62 -0.59
CA GLU A 89 -14.11 6.20 0.13
C GLU A 89 -13.08 5.58 -0.81
N LEU A 90 -13.50 4.69 -1.72
CA LEU A 90 -12.58 4.15 -2.72
C LEU A 90 -12.05 5.25 -3.65
N GLY A 91 -12.91 6.14 -4.13
CA GLY A 91 -12.50 7.28 -4.94
C GLY A 91 -11.42 8.13 -4.28
N SER A 92 -11.56 8.38 -2.97
CA SER A 92 -10.55 9.11 -2.20
C SER A 92 -9.26 8.32 -2.04
N ILE A 93 -9.33 7.01 -1.79
CA ILE A 93 -8.14 6.15 -1.67
C ILE A 93 -7.36 6.09 -2.99
N LEU A 94 -8.04 5.85 -4.10
CA LEU A 94 -7.41 5.80 -5.43
C LEU A 94 -6.81 7.14 -5.83
N SER A 95 -7.53 8.24 -5.54
CA SER A 95 -7.00 9.59 -5.75
C SER A 95 -5.71 9.80 -4.95
N PHE A 96 -5.66 9.35 -3.69
CA PHE A 96 -4.45 9.42 -2.87
C PHE A 96 -3.32 8.55 -3.45
N GLY A 97 -3.66 7.34 -3.90
CA GLY A 97 -2.73 6.38 -4.50
C GLY A 97 -1.91 7.01 -5.64
N ILE A 98 -2.56 7.73 -6.55
CA ILE A 98 -1.88 8.44 -7.65
C ILE A 98 -0.79 9.39 -7.14
N TYR A 99 -1.03 10.09 -6.03
CA TYR A 99 -0.02 10.98 -5.45
C TYR A 99 1.14 10.20 -4.81
N VAL A 100 0.84 9.07 -4.16
CA VAL A 100 1.86 8.18 -3.57
C VAL A 100 2.75 7.60 -4.66
N GLU A 101 2.16 6.97 -5.68
CA GLU A 101 2.85 6.36 -6.82
C GLU A 101 3.70 7.38 -7.60
N THR A 102 3.21 8.61 -7.76
CA THR A 102 4.00 9.70 -8.34
C THR A 102 5.22 10.03 -7.49
N GLY A 103 5.08 10.04 -6.16
CA GLY A 103 6.18 10.24 -5.22
C GLY A 103 7.20 9.11 -5.25
N LEU A 104 6.74 7.86 -5.29
CA LEU A 104 7.57 6.66 -5.44
C LEU A 104 8.36 6.68 -6.73
N SER A 105 7.68 6.98 -7.84
CA SER A 105 8.31 7.16 -9.15
C SER A 105 9.42 8.22 -9.10
N ALA A 106 9.18 9.36 -8.44
CA ALA A 106 10.20 10.40 -8.31
C ALA A 106 11.43 9.92 -7.53
N MET A 107 11.25 9.10 -6.50
CA MET A 107 12.37 8.51 -5.77
C MET A 107 13.14 7.48 -6.59
N LEU A 108 12.44 6.63 -7.34
CA LEU A 108 13.04 5.63 -8.23
C LEU A 108 13.81 6.31 -9.36
N TRP A 109 13.31 7.41 -9.92
CA TRP A 109 14.05 8.22 -10.89
C TRP A 109 15.38 8.74 -10.35
N ARG A 110 15.39 9.26 -9.11
CA ARG A 110 16.64 9.67 -8.44
C ARG A 110 17.58 8.47 -8.30
N GLN A 111 17.06 7.33 -7.87
CA GLN A 111 17.85 6.12 -7.72
C GLN A 111 18.49 5.67 -9.05
N VAL A 112 17.75 5.72 -10.16
CA VAL A 112 18.26 5.42 -11.50
C VAL A 112 19.43 6.34 -11.85
N VAL A 113 19.31 7.65 -11.58
CA VAL A 113 20.40 8.62 -11.82
C VAL A 113 21.64 8.27 -10.99
N GLU A 114 21.48 7.92 -9.71
CA GLU A 114 22.58 7.60 -8.80
C GLU A 114 23.29 6.28 -9.11
N GLN A 115 22.63 5.36 -9.83
CA GLN A 115 23.10 3.99 -10.04
C GLN A 115 23.57 3.72 -11.49
N ASN A 116 24.11 4.74 -12.15
CA ASN A 116 24.56 4.69 -13.55
C ASN A 116 23.43 4.39 -14.55
N GLY A 117 22.22 4.87 -14.27
CA GLY A 117 21.07 4.70 -15.14
C GLY A 117 20.58 3.25 -15.23
N GLY A 118 20.21 2.83 -16.44
CA GLY A 118 19.77 1.46 -16.74
C GLY A 118 20.88 0.48 -17.12
N ALA A 119 22.15 0.78 -16.80
CA ALA A 119 23.27 -0.10 -17.16
C ALA A 119 23.31 -1.39 -16.32
N THR A 120 22.86 -1.33 -15.06
CA THR A 120 22.73 -2.47 -14.14
C THR A 120 21.34 -3.09 -14.19
N ASP A 121 21.20 -4.35 -13.76
CA ASP A 121 19.88 -4.98 -13.62
C ASP A 121 19.07 -4.28 -12.54
N HIS A 122 19.72 -3.83 -11.47
CA HIS A 122 19.07 -3.05 -10.42
C HIS A 122 18.49 -1.72 -10.94
N GLY A 123 19.24 -0.98 -11.75
CA GLY A 123 18.76 0.25 -12.39
C GLY A 123 17.63 0.00 -13.38
N ARG A 124 17.70 -1.08 -14.17
CA ARG A 124 16.60 -1.52 -15.05
C ARG A 124 15.35 -1.92 -14.28
N TYR A 125 15.52 -2.54 -13.13
CA TYR A 125 14.39 -2.91 -12.29
C TYR A 125 13.71 -1.69 -11.68
N ALA A 126 14.46 -0.68 -11.23
CA ALA A 126 13.88 0.60 -10.80
C ALA A 126 13.08 1.28 -11.92
N LEU A 127 13.54 1.22 -13.17
CA LEU A 127 12.76 1.69 -14.34
C LEU A 127 11.50 0.86 -14.59
N THR A 128 11.55 -0.44 -14.29
CA THR A 128 10.39 -1.32 -14.41
C THR A 128 9.33 -0.93 -13.39
N GLU A 129 9.71 -0.71 -12.13
CA GLU A 129 8.79 -0.23 -11.10
C GLU A 129 8.15 1.10 -11.51
N VAL A 130 8.93 2.10 -11.96
CA VAL A 130 8.36 3.36 -12.48
C VAL A 130 7.31 3.13 -13.58
N SER A 131 7.55 2.16 -14.46
CA SER A 131 6.59 1.83 -15.52
C SER A 131 5.32 1.17 -14.97
N GLU A 132 5.41 0.37 -13.93
CA GLU A 132 4.27 -0.28 -13.28
C GLU A 132 3.45 0.75 -12.50
N GLU A 133 4.10 1.64 -11.74
CA GLU A 133 3.44 2.73 -10.99
C GLU A 133 2.69 3.69 -11.91
N ALA A 134 3.24 3.99 -13.09
CA ALA A 134 2.52 4.79 -14.09
C ALA A 134 1.24 4.08 -14.59
N ARG A 135 1.28 2.75 -14.75
CA ARG A 135 0.11 1.96 -15.16
C ARG A 135 -0.92 1.85 -14.03
N HIS A 136 -0.49 1.63 -12.80
CA HIS A 136 -1.34 1.66 -11.61
C HIS A 136 -2.10 2.99 -11.50
N SER A 137 -1.39 4.12 -11.61
CA SER A 137 -1.98 5.46 -11.56
C SER A 137 -3.01 5.67 -12.66
N THR A 138 -2.75 5.14 -13.86
CA THR A 138 -3.69 5.21 -14.99
C THR A 138 -4.96 4.40 -14.68
N MET A 139 -4.82 3.18 -14.17
CA MET A 139 -5.94 2.35 -13.74
C MET A 139 -6.77 3.01 -12.64
N PHE A 140 -6.12 3.62 -11.65
CA PHE A 140 -6.77 4.33 -10.55
C PHE A 140 -7.61 5.49 -11.08
N GLY A 141 -7.03 6.31 -11.97
CA GLY A 141 -7.74 7.40 -12.64
C GLY A 141 -8.95 6.91 -13.43
N ARG A 142 -8.81 5.81 -14.19
CA ARG A 142 -9.94 5.21 -14.93
C ARG A 142 -11.06 4.74 -14.00
N LEU A 143 -10.73 4.09 -12.88
CA LEU A 143 -11.74 3.63 -11.94
C LEU A 143 -12.44 4.80 -11.22
N VAL A 144 -11.70 5.86 -10.87
CA VAL A 144 -12.26 7.12 -10.34
C VAL A 144 -13.28 7.72 -11.33
N ASN A 145 -12.90 7.82 -12.60
CA ASN A 145 -13.81 8.30 -13.65
C ASN A 145 -15.05 7.40 -13.79
N LYS A 146 -14.86 6.08 -13.77
CA LYS A 146 -15.95 5.11 -13.88
C LYS A 146 -16.93 5.14 -12.70
N MET A 147 -16.44 5.49 -11.52
CA MET A 147 -17.29 5.73 -10.34
C MET A 147 -18.12 7.01 -10.45
N GLY A 148 -17.79 7.92 -11.37
CA GLY A 148 -18.44 9.23 -11.46
C GLY A 148 -18.26 10.06 -10.18
N VAL A 149 -17.11 9.92 -9.51
CA VAL A 149 -16.71 10.79 -8.39
C VAL A 149 -15.72 11.83 -8.91
N GLU A 150 -15.83 13.06 -8.44
CA GLU A 150 -14.79 14.06 -8.67
C GLU A 150 -13.47 13.60 -8.01
N PRO A 151 -12.32 13.76 -8.69
CA PRO A 151 -11.03 13.42 -8.11
C PRO A 151 -10.79 14.17 -6.81
N TYR A 152 -10.38 13.46 -5.77
CA TYR A 152 -10.08 14.07 -4.49
C TYR A 152 -8.73 14.78 -4.55
N THR A 153 -8.71 16.04 -4.15
CA THR A 153 -7.48 16.85 -4.10
C THR A 153 -6.95 16.95 -2.68
N TYR A 154 -5.63 17.05 -2.57
CA TYR A 154 -4.93 17.06 -1.28
C TYR A 154 -4.43 18.47 -0.94
N PRO A 155 -4.30 18.82 0.35
CA PRO A 155 -3.77 20.11 0.77
C PRO A 155 -2.44 20.41 0.10
N LYS A 156 -2.23 21.68 -0.29
CA LYS A 156 -1.02 22.14 -1.00
C LYS A 156 0.28 21.73 -0.30
N PHE A 157 0.29 21.65 1.03
CA PHE A 157 1.44 21.17 1.79
C PHE A 157 1.78 19.70 1.51
N ALA A 158 0.78 18.80 1.51
CA ALA A 158 0.98 17.40 1.18
C ALA A 158 1.52 17.24 -0.26
N THR A 159 0.94 17.97 -1.21
CA THR A 159 1.44 17.97 -2.60
C THR A 159 2.88 18.47 -2.72
N ARG A 160 3.29 19.45 -1.90
CA ARG A 160 4.69 19.91 -1.85
C ARG A 160 5.62 18.83 -1.31
N VAL A 161 5.24 18.15 -0.23
CA VAL A 161 6.04 17.05 0.33
C VAL A 161 6.31 15.98 -0.74
N ILE A 162 5.27 15.59 -1.48
CA ILE A 162 5.39 14.58 -2.54
C ILE A 162 6.32 15.02 -3.66
N ARG A 163 6.23 16.28 -4.09
CA ARG A 163 7.17 16.86 -5.07
C ARG A 163 8.63 16.86 -4.59
N LEU A 164 8.85 16.92 -3.29
CA LEU A 164 10.18 16.94 -2.68
C LEU A 164 10.71 15.52 -2.38
N LEU A 165 9.88 14.47 -2.38
CA LEU A 165 10.33 13.09 -2.12
C LEU A 165 11.43 12.64 -3.08
N GLY A 166 11.37 13.07 -4.35
CA GLY A 166 12.41 12.78 -5.33
C GLY A 166 13.74 13.50 -5.10
N LEU A 167 13.84 14.44 -4.15
CA LEU A 167 15.05 15.24 -3.93
C LEU A 167 15.95 14.69 -2.82
N VAL A 168 15.41 13.87 -1.91
CA VAL A 168 16.14 13.39 -0.73
C VAL A 168 16.05 11.88 -0.65
N PRO A 169 17.17 11.15 -0.50
CA PRO A 169 17.12 9.71 -0.26
C PRO A 169 16.31 9.39 1.00
N LEU A 170 15.33 8.50 0.87
CA LEU A 170 14.72 7.90 2.05
C LEU A 170 15.76 7.00 2.73
N GLY A 171 16.05 7.31 3.98
CA GLY A 171 16.78 6.38 4.84
C GLY A 171 15.90 5.20 5.28
N PRO A 172 16.44 4.28 6.11
CA PRO A 172 15.74 3.09 6.56
C PRO A 172 14.36 3.36 7.18
N SER A 173 14.22 4.45 7.94
CA SER A 173 12.94 4.83 8.54
C SER A 173 11.90 5.27 7.50
N GLY A 174 12.32 5.92 6.41
CA GLY A 174 11.44 6.31 5.31
C GLY A 174 10.97 5.11 4.52
N LEU A 175 11.89 4.20 4.17
CA LEU A 175 11.55 2.93 3.51
C LEU A 175 10.68 2.03 4.40
N GLY A 176 10.96 1.97 5.70
CA GLY A 176 10.14 1.24 6.67
C GLY A 176 8.73 1.82 6.81
N GLY A 177 8.60 3.14 6.80
CA GLY A 177 7.29 3.81 6.80
C GLY A 177 6.49 3.53 5.51
N LEU A 178 7.15 3.53 4.36
CA LEU A 178 6.54 3.15 3.08
C LEU A 178 6.02 1.71 3.12
N LEU A 179 6.87 0.75 3.49
CA LEU A 179 6.49 -0.66 3.60
C LEU A 179 5.33 -0.89 4.57
N LEU A 180 5.21 -0.09 5.63
CA LEU A 180 4.08 -0.17 6.56
C LEU A 180 2.77 0.30 5.91
N VAL A 181 2.81 1.39 5.14
CA VAL A 181 1.64 1.87 4.39
C VAL A 181 1.21 0.80 3.37
N GLU A 182 2.16 0.25 2.63
CA GLU A 182 1.88 -0.80 1.65
C GLU A 182 1.26 -2.06 2.28
N GLU A 183 1.78 -2.55 3.41
CA GLU A 183 1.22 -3.74 4.07
C GLU A 183 -0.25 -3.55 4.49
N VAL A 184 -0.61 -2.35 4.98
CA VAL A 184 -1.99 -2.05 5.37
C VAL A 184 -2.90 -1.99 4.14
N LEU A 185 -2.44 -1.39 3.05
CA LEU A 185 -3.18 -1.28 1.80
C LEU A 185 -3.31 -2.66 1.11
N ASP A 186 -2.23 -3.42 0.98
CA ASP A 186 -2.19 -4.76 0.39
C ASP A 186 -3.23 -5.68 1.03
N ARG A 187 -3.36 -5.64 2.37
CA ARG A 187 -4.37 -6.45 3.07
C ARG A 187 -5.80 -6.07 2.66
N ALA A 188 -6.10 -4.79 2.53
CA ALA A 188 -7.42 -4.32 2.10
C ALA A 188 -7.70 -4.63 0.62
N GLN A 189 -6.67 -4.55 -0.23
CA GLN A 189 -6.75 -4.86 -1.66
C GLN A 189 -6.96 -6.37 -1.90
N ARG A 190 -6.25 -7.24 -1.16
CA ARG A 190 -6.43 -8.71 -1.20
C ARG A 190 -7.83 -9.14 -0.82
N GLU A 191 -8.42 -8.50 0.19
CA GLU A 191 -9.81 -8.79 0.55
C GLU A 191 -10.77 -8.31 -0.55
N THR A 192 -10.54 -7.11 -1.07
CA THR A 192 -11.40 -6.53 -2.10
C THR A 192 -11.38 -7.31 -3.41
N MET A 193 -10.23 -7.83 -3.87
CA MET A 193 -10.19 -8.64 -5.09
C MET A 193 -11.01 -9.95 -4.98
N MET A 194 -11.17 -10.48 -3.75
CA MET A 194 -11.90 -11.72 -3.49
C MET A 194 -13.37 -11.50 -3.10
N ASP A 195 -13.80 -10.27 -2.84
CA ASP A 195 -15.17 -9.95 -2.39
C ASP A 195 -16.14 -9.88 -3.58
N GLU A 196 -16.99 -10.90 -3.73
CA GLU A 196 -18.01 -10.96 -4.80
C GLU A 196 -19.11 -9.90 -4.67
N THR A 197 -19.22 -9.23 -3.52
CA THR A 197 -20.16 -8.12 -3.32
C THR A 197 -19.64 -6.79 -3.87
N VAL A 198 -18.41 -6.77 -4.41
CA VAL A 198 -17.75 -5.60 -4.97
C VAL A 198 -17.79 -5.58 -6.50
N GLN A 199 -17.84 -4.38 -7.09
CA GLN A 199 -17.80 -4.16 -8.54
C GLN A 199 -16.65 -4.94 -9.21
N PRO A 200 -16.90 -5.66 -10.32
CA PRO A 200 -15.86 -6.44 -11.03
C PRO A 200 -14.64 -5.60 -11.42
N HIS A 201 -14.84 -4.36 -11.85
CA HIS A 201 -13.77 -3.40 -12.17
C HIS A 201 -12.81 -3.18 -11.00
N ALA A 202 -13.36 -2.91 -9.81
CA ALA A 202 -12.56 -2.68 -8.62
C ALA A 202 -11.82 -3.96 -8.20
N ARG A 203 -12.49 -5.12 -8.25
CA ARG A 203 -11.86 -6.40 -7.94
C ARG A 203 -10.69 -6.73 -8.84
N GLN A 204 -10.86 -6.55 -10.15
CA GLN A 204 -9.84 -6.83 -11.15
C GLN A 204 -8.66 -5.84 -11.04
N LEU A 205 -8.95 -4.55 -10.80
CA LEU A 205 -7.92 -3.55 -10.52
C LEU A 205 -7.09 -3.92 -9.29
N MET A 206 -7.74 -4.28 -8.17
CA MET A 206 -7.04 -4.68 -6.95
C MET A 206 -6.21 -5.95 -7.17
N LYS A 207 -6.72 -6.90 -7.97
CA LYS A 207 -5.99 -8.12 -8.32
C LYS A 207 -4.69 -7.82 -9.08
N ILE A 208 -4.78 -6.97 -10.11
CA ILE A 208 -3.60 -6.57 -10.90
C ILE A 208 -2.60 -5.88 -9.97
N HIS A 209 -3.04 -4.85 -9.25
CA HIS A 209 -2.18 -4.08 -8.34
C HIS A 209 -1.45 -4.97 -7.31
N VAL A 210 -2.18 -5.86 -6.61
CA VAL A 210 -1.60 -6.77 -5.60
C VAL A 210 -0.56 -7.73 -6.19
N LEU A 211 -0.75 -8.19 -7.43
CA LEU A 211 0.19 -9.11 -8.07
C LEU A 211 1.50 -8.42 -8.48
N GLU A 212 1.42 -7.13 -8.82
CA GLU A 212 2.56 -6.30 -9.21
C GLU A 212 3.30 -5.79 -7.97
N GLU A 213 2.59 -5.23 -6.98
CA GLU A 213 3.13 -4.67 -5.75
C GLU A 213 3.90 -5.69 -4.89
N ALA A 214 3.54 -6.98 -4.97
CA ALA A 214 4.29 -8.04 -4.29
C ALA A 214 5.79 -8.07 -4.70
N ARG A 215 6.11 -7.64 -5.93
CA ARG A 215 7.49 -7.49 -6.40
C ARG A 215 8.15 -6.27 -5.80
N HIS A 216 7.45 -5.15 -5.75
CA HIS A 216 7.94 -3.87 -5.19
C HIS A 216 8.24 -4.00 -3.70
N ILE A 217 7.35 -4.63 -2.94
CA ILE A 217 7.56 -4.95 -1.52
C ILE A 217 8.81 -5.82 -1.33
N THR A 218 9.02 -6.81 -2.19
CA THR A 218 10.22 -7.69 -2.12
C THR A 218 11.48 -6.87 -2.30
N TYR A 219 11.49 -5.99 -3.31
CA TYR A 219 12.61 -5.11 -3.61
C TYR A 219 12.89 -4.12 -2.47
N ALA A 220 11.88 -3.38 -2.04
CA ALA A 220 11.97 -2.39 -0.97
C ALA A 220 12.42 -3.01 0.36
N ARG A 221 11.97 -4.24 0.68
CA ARG A 221 12.42 -4.97 1.87
C ARG A 221 13.89 -5.34 1.79
N GLU A 222 14.35 -5.84 0.65
CA GLU A 222 15.77 -6.17 0.47
C GLU A 222 16.65 -4.91 0.55
N GLU A 223 16.20 -3.79 -0.03
CA GLU A 223 16.93 -2.52 0.06
C GLU A 223 16.95 -1.94 1.47
N LEU A 224 15.83 -2.03 2.21
CA LEU A 224 15.79 -1.65 3.62
C LEU A 224 16.83 -2.41 4.44
N VAL A 225 16.95 -3.73 4.26
CA VAL A 225 17.93 -4.53 4.99
C VAL A 225 19.37 -4.15 4.58
N ARG A 226 19.63 -3.87 3.30
CA ARG A 226 20.94 -3.37 2.85
C ARG A 226 21.29 -2.03 3.50
N GLN A 227 20.37 -1.07 3.51
CA GLN A 227 20.60 0.24 4.14
C GLN A 227 20.80 0.14 5.66
N ILE A 228 20.09 -0.75 6.35
CA ILE A 228 20.31 -1.02 7.77
C ILE A 228 21.71 -1.59 7.98
N ALA A 229 22.15 -2.54 7.16
CA ALA A 229 23.48 -3.14 7.27
C ALA A 229 24.60 -2.12 7.00
N GLU A 230 24.47 -1.28 5.98
CA GLU A 230 25.43 -0.22 5.66
C GLU A 230 25.58 0.79 6.80
N ARG A 231 24.47 1.20 7.43
CA ARG A 231 24.49 2.12 8.58
C ARG A 231 24.97 1.46 9.87
N GLY A 232 24.63 0.19 10.08
CA GLY A 232 25.10 -0.62 11.20
C GLY A 232 26.62 -0.87 11.15
N ALA A 233 27.17 -1.07 9.95
CA ALA A 233 28.62 -1.18 9.74
C ALA A 233 29.37 0.12 10.01
N GLY A 234 28.72 1.28 9.87
CA GLY A 234 29.25 2.60 10.25
C GLY A 234 29.38 2.79 11.76
N ILE A 235 28.42 2.30 12.55
CA ILE A 235 28.44 2.36 14.02
C ILE A 235 29.54 1.45 14.60
N GLN A 236 29.86 0.35 13.92
CA GLN A 236 30.89 -0.61 14.36
C GLN A 236 32.33 -0.19 14.02
N ARG A 237 32.53 0.75 13.09
CA ARG A 237 33.88 1.21 12.69
C ARG A 237 34.45 2.30 13.60
N ASP A 238 33.61 3.06 14.32
CA ASP A 238 34.03 4.17 15.17
C ASP A 238 33.97 3.90 16.68
N SER A 239 33.75 2.65 17.12
CA SER A 239 33.83 2.32 18.54
C SER A 239 35.29 2.04 18.93
N PRO A 240 35.92 2.84 19.83
CA PRO A 240 37.17 2.44 20.46
C PRO A 240 36.98 1.08 21.12
N ARG A 241 37.92 0.16 20.91
CA ARG A 241 37.94 -1.17 21.54
C ARG A 241 38.30 -1.04 23.02
N ASP A 242 37.42 -0.45 23.80
CA ASP A 242 37.34 -0.69 25.23
C ASP A 242 36.09 0.02 25.74
N LEU A 243 35.05 -0.75 26.02
CA LEU A 243 34.08 -0.49 27.09
C LEU A 243 33.17 -1.72 27.21
N ARG A 244 33.18 -2.30 28.42
CA ARG A 244 32.45 -3.51 28.84
C ARG A 244 30.93 -3.34 28.72
N PRO A 245 30.15 -4.44 28.62
CA PRO A 245 28.73 -4.37 28.32
C PRO A 245 27.94 -3.91 29.55
N GLY A 246 27.19 -2.82 29.40
CA GLY A 246 26.30 -2.29 30.42
C GLY A 246 25.23 -1.42 29.78
N GLY A 247 24.38 -2.01 28.93
CA GLY A 247 23.40 -1.25 28.16
C GLY A 247 22.19 -2.02 27.63
N ASP A 248 21.92 -3.25 28.09
CA ASP A 248 20.80 -4.08 27.58
C ASP A 248 19.44 -3.72 28.21
N ARG A 249 19.09 -2.44 28.34
CA ARG A 249 17.81 -2.09 28.99
C ARG A 249 16.95 -0.99 28.38
N TYR A 250 17.24 -0.53 27.16
CA TYR A 250 16.41 0.51 26.53
C TYR A 250 15.77 0.17 25.18
N LEU A 251 15.97 -1.03 24.62
CA LEU A 251 15.42 -1.41 23.31
C LEU A 251 14.40 -2.55 23.32
N SER A 252 13.83 -2.91 24.47
CA SER A 252 12.84 -4.00 24.56
C SER A 252 11.39 -3.54 24.82
N GLY A 253 11.10 -2.23 24.77
CA GLY A 253 9.77 -1.69 25.10
C GLY A 253 8.94 -1.13 23.94
N ALA A 254 9.49 -1.02 22.73
CA ALA A 254 8.86 -0.26 21.64
C ALA A 254 8.13 -1.11 20.58
N LEU A 255 8.04 -2.43 20.76
CA LEU A 255 7.43 -3.34 19.77
C LEU A 255 6.58 -4.41 20.47
N GLN A 256 5.47 -3.99 21.06
CA GLN A 256 4.35 -4.88 21.35
C GLN A 256 3.06 -4.21 20.87
N PRO A 257 2.46 -4.66 19.75
CA PRO A 257 1.12 -4.25 19.38
C PRO A 257 0.13 -5.22 20.01
N GLU A 258 -0.10 -5.11 21.32
CA GLU A 258 -1.29 -5.70 21.92
C GLU A 258 -2.46 -4.73 21.71
N GLY A 259 -3.45 -5.15 20.90
CA GLY A 259 -4.79 -4.52 20.91
C GLY A 259 -5.15 -3.51 19.83
N LEU A 260 -4.57 -3.57 18.61
CA LEU A 260 -5.13 -2.82 17.48
C LEU A 260 -6.46 -3.46 17.03
N PRO A 261 -7.60 -2.77 17.10
CA PRO A 261 -8.86 -3.28 16.56
C PRO A 261 -8.72 -3.46 15.05
N CYS A 262 -9.41 -4.46 14.49
CA CYS A 262 -9.46 -4.78 13.06
C CYS A 262 -9.58 -3.50 12.22
N GLY A 263 -8.45 -3.04 11.67
CA GLY A 263 -8.33 -1.71 11.08
C GLY A 263 -9.12 -1.60 9.79
N GLY A 264 -10.12 -0.72 9.76
CA GLY A 264 -10.60 -0.14 8.52
C GLY A 264 -9.49 0.66 7.83
N TYR A 265 -9.76 1.21 6.65
CA TYR A 265 -8.87 2.22 6.08
C TYR A 265 -8.56 3.27 7.15
N PRO A 266 -7.30 3.76 7.29
CA PRO A 266 -7.01 4.86 8.22
C PRO A 266 -8.03 5.97 7.96
N PRO A 267 -8.54 6.69 8.97
CA PRO A 267 -9.67 7.60 8.79
C PRO A 267 -9.27 8.78 7.89
N VAL A 268 -9.38 8.56 6.58
CA VAL A 268 -9.24 9.57 5.52
C VAL A 268 -10.29 10.67 5.80
N ALA A 269 -11.46 10.29 6.30
CA ALA A 269 -12.54 11.21 6.69
C ALA A 269 -12.16 12.29 7.74
N ARG A 270 -11.12 12.09 8.58
CA ARG A 270 -10.73 13.12 9.58
C ARG A 270 -9.65 14.07 9.08
N ILE A 271 -8.92 13.70 8.03
CA ILE A 271 -7.93 14.55 7.36
C ILE A 271 -8.55 15.29 6.17
N PHE A 272 -9.63 14.75 5.59
CA PHE A 272 -10.21 15.23 4.35
C PHE A 272 -11.68 15.60 4.53
N ARG A 273 -12.04 16.84 4.16
CA ARG A 273 -13.44 17.31 4.10
C ARG A 273 -14.18 16.51 3.03
N LEU A 274 -14.76 15.38 3.41
CA LEU A 274 -15.82 14.78 2.64
C LEU A 274 -17.04 15.73 2.67
N PRO A 275 -17.75 15.93 1.55
CA PRO A 275 -19.04 16.61 1.58
C PRO A 275 -20.00 15.86 2.52
N ASP A 276 -20.94 16.57 3.12
CA ASP A 276 -21.98 15.96 3.93
C ASP A 276 -22.78 14.96 3.06
N ILE A 277 -22.69 13.66 3.38
CA ILE A 277 -23.40 12.60 2.64
C ILE A 277 -24.92 12.87 2.64
N ALA A 278 -25.44 13.58 3.65
CA ALA A 278 -26.84 13.99 3.72
C ALA A 278 -27.22 15.17 2.79
N SER A 279 -26.25 15.91 2.22
CA SER A 279 -26.52 16.96 1.22
C SER A 279 -26.50 16.43 -0.21
N LEU A 280 -25.68 15.42 -0.50
CA LEU A 280 -25.54 14.83 -1.85
C LEU A 280 -26.79 14.04 -2.32
N SER A 281 -27.62 13.55 -1.38
CA SER A 281 -28.92 12.94 -1.72
C SER A 281 -29.97 13.95 -2.17
N ARG A 282 -29.85 15.23 -1.80
CA ARG A 282 -30.83 16.28 -2.12
C ARG A 282 -30.59 16.96 -3.47
N GLU A 283 -29.36 16.94 -3.97
CA GLU A 283 -29.05 17.57 -5.27
C GLU A 283 -29.48 16.72 -6.48
N ARG A 284 -29.73 15.42 -6.32
CA ARG A 284 -30.30 14.58 -7.40
C ARG A 284 -31.81 14.74 -7.60
N ASP A 285 -32.52 15.33 -6.64
CA ASP A 285 -33.97 15.59 -6.72
C ASP A 285 -34.30 16.95 -7.37
N LEU A 286 -33.30 17.76 -7.71
CA LEU A 286 -33.48 19.04 -8.40
C LEU A 286 -32.74 18.99 -9.75
N GLY A 287 -33.47 18.55 -10.76
CA GLY A 287 -32.93 18.26 -12.09
C GLY A 287 -32.28 19.45 -12.82
N PHE A 288 -31.30 19.09 -13.64
CA PHE A 288 -31.12 19.51 -15.03
C PHE A 288 -30.59 18.31 -15.83
#